data_AF-A0A9X2KY85-F1
#
_entry.id   AF-A0A9X2KY85-F1
#
_cell.length_a   1.000
_cell.length_b   1.000
_cell.length_c   1.000
_cell.angle_alpha   90.00
_cell.angle_beta   90.00
_cell.angle_gamma   90.00
#
_symmetry.space_group_name_H-M   'P 1'
#
loop_
_entity.id
_entity.type
_entity.pdbx_description
1 polymer ?
#
loop_
_entity_poly.entity_id
_entity_poly.type
_entity_poly.pdbx_seq_one_letter_code
_entity_poly.pdbx_strand_id
1 'polypeptide(L)'
;MRYITYVLIGFFFGIIMYKSEAASWFRIYEMFEFGAFHMYGIIGSALIIGVLGVQYIKRNNIKAMGGQEMQLKPKDKSIARYLIGGIIFGLGWALAGACPGPMYVLAGAGYISILVVIAAALFGTFVYGLLRNKLPH
;
A
#
# COMPACT_ATOMS: atom_id res chain seq x y z
N MET A 1 -0.01 15.58 19.89
CA MET A 1 1.28 14.91 19.59
C MET A 1 1.16 13.73 18.61
N ARG A 2 0.20 12.80 18.75
CA ARG A 2 0.09 11.61 17.85
C ARG A 2 -0.01 11.95 16.35
N TYR A 3 -0.78 12.98 15.96
CA TYR A 3 -0.88 13.40 14.55
C TYR A 3 0.42 13.94 13.96
N ILE A 4 1.19 14.71 14.74
CA ILE A 4 2.49 15.24 14.32
C ILE A 4 3.47 14.10 14.06
N THR A 5 3.46 13.06 14.92
CA THR A 5 4.26 11.85 14.72
C THR A 5 3.88 11.13 13.41
N TYR A 6 2.59 11.02 13.08
CA TYR A 6 2.15 10.41 11.82
C TYR A 6 2.57 11.22 10.60
N VAL A 7 2.47 12.56 10.66
CA VAL A 7 2.92 13.43 9.58
C VAL A 7 4.43 13.32 9.37
N LEU A 8 5.23 13.30 10.45
CA LEU A 8 6.68 13.12 10.35
C LEU A 8 7.03 11.76 9.73
N ILE A 9 6.41 10.67 10.19
CA ILE A 9 6.65 9.34 9.60
C ILE A 9 6.28 9.32 8.11
N GLY A 10 5.13 9.90 7.75
CA GLY A 10 4.71 10.01 6.35
C GLY A 10 5.66 10.84 5.50
N PHE A 11 6.18 11.94 6.03
CA PHE A 11 7.18 12.78 5.35
C PHE A 11 8.49 12.03 5.10
N PHE A 12 9.03 11.35 6.10
CA PHE A 12 10.22 10.51 5.95
C PHE A 12 9.98 9.37 4.95
N PHE A 13 8.82 8.70 5.03
CA PHE A 13 8.44 7.64 4.09
C PHE A 13 8.38 8.15 2.64
N GLY A 14 7.77 9.32 2.41
CA GLY A 14 7.69 9.95 1.10
C GLY A 14 9.06 10.29 0.52
N ILE A 15 9.95 10.88 1.33
CA ILE A 15 11.33 11.19 0.91
C ILE A 15 12.08 9.92 0.51
N ILE A 16 12.00 8.87 1.34
CA ILE A 16 12.70 7.60 1.08
C ILE A 16 12.16 6.96 -0.21
N MET A 17 10.83 6.93 -0.37
CA MET A 17 10.19 6.38 -1.58
C MET A 17 10.54 7.13 -2.86
N TYR A 18 10.63 8.46 -2.80
CA TYR A 18 11.00 9.26 -3.96
C TYR A 18 12.48 9.08 -4.30
N LYS A 19 13.37 9.15 -3.30
CA LYS A 19 14.82 8.99 -3.50
C LYS A 19 15.23 7.59 -3.92
N SER A 20 14.50 6.55 -3.51
CA SER A 20 14.79 5.18 -3.92
C SER A 20 14.30 4.86 -5.34
N GLU A 21 13.74 5.83 -6.06
CA GLU A 21 13.07 5.65 -7.36
C GLU A 21 11.96 4.59 -7.33
N ALA A 22 11.54 4.13 -6.15
CA ALA A 22 10.51 3.11 -5.99
C ALA A 22 9.12 3.63 -6.40
N ALA A 23 8.98 4.94 -6.61
CA ALA A 23 7.81 5.57 -7.18
C ALA A 23 7.83 5.67 -8.73
N SER A 24 8.95 5.32 -9.38
CA SER A 24 9.10 5.41 -10.84
C SER A 24 8.37 4.27 -11.54
N TRP A 25 7.59 4.60 -12.57
CA TRP A 25 6.93 3.65 -13.44
C TRP A 25 7.91 2.67 -14.10
N PHE A 26 9.08 3.17 -14.51
CA PHE A 26 10.11 2.39 -15.20
C PHE A 26 10.63 1.24 -14.32
N ARG A 27 10.82 1.47 -13.03
CA ARG A 27 11.28 0.42 -12.09
C ARG A 27 10.27 -0.69 -11.92
N ILE A 28 8.98 -0.34 -11.97
CA ILE A 28 7.91 -1.33 -11.84
C ILE A 28 7.77 -2.13 -13.15
N TYR A 29 7.94 -1.46 -14.29
CA TYR A 29 8.00 -2.14 -15.58
C TYR A 29 9.20 -3.11 -15.66
N GLU A 30 10.41 -2.67 -15.27
CA GLU A 30 11.62 -3.52 -15.19
C GLU A 30 11.44 -4.73 -14.29
N MET A 31 10.62 -4.61 -13.22
CA MET A 31 10.27 -5.72 -12.35
C MET A 31 9.48 -6.80 -13.09
N PHE A 32 8.50 -6.40 -13.92
CA PHE A 32 7.67 -7.34 -14.71
C PHE A 32 8.42 -7.94 -15.90
N GLU A 33 9.40 -7.22 -16.46
CA GLU A 33 10.30 -7.75 -17.50
C GLU A 33 11.43 -8.63 -16.94
N PHE A 34 11.53 -8.76 -15.60
CA PHE A 34 12.63 -9.43 -14.91
C PHE A 34 14.02 -8.85 -15.21
N GLY A 35 14.09 -7.58 -15.64
CA GLY A 35 15.33 -6.91 -16.03
C GLY A 35 16.15 -6.37 -14.86
N ALA A 36 15.53 -6.10 -13.70
CA ALA A 36 16.22 -5.54 -12.54
C ALA A 36 15.73 -6.12 -11.20
N PHE A 37 16.68 -6.54 -10.34
CA PHE A 37 16.38 -7.08 -9.01
C PHE A 37 16.04 -6.00 -7.96
N HIS A 38 16.16 -4.72 -8.31
CA HIS A 38 16.12 -3.62 -7.33
C HIS A 38 14.78 -3.56 -6.57
N MET A 39 13.64 -3.62 -7.28
CA MET A 39 12.31 -3.59 -6.64
C MET A 39 12.01 -4.87 -5.87
N TYR A 40 12.44 -6.04 -6.37
CA TYR A 40 12.31 -7.31 -5.66
C TYR A 40 13.07 -7.30 -4.34
N GLY A 41 14.28 -6.72 -4.31
CA GLY A 41 15.06 -6.54 -3.09
C GLY A 41 14.39 -5.60 -2.09
N ILE A 42 13.82 -4.48 -2.55
CA ILE A 42 13.09 -3.54 -1.68
C ILE A 42 11.85 -4.21 -1.07
N ILE A 43 11.02 -4.86 -1.89
CA ILE A 43 9.79 -5.53 -1.43
C ILE A 43 10.14 -6.69 -0.49
N GLY A 44 11.14 -7.51 -0.84
CA GLY A 44 11.58 -8.65 -0.04
C GLY A 44 12.14 -8.23 1.33
N SER A 45 13.02 -7.23 1.36
CA SER A 45 13.57 -6.72 2.62
C SER A 45 12.49 -6.09 3.50
N ALA A 46 11.59 -5.29 2.92
CA ALA A 46 10.45 -4.72 3.65
C ALA A 46 9.55 -5.80 4.25
N LEU A 47 9.32 -6.89 3.51
CA LEU A 47 8.52 -8.03 3.99
C LEU A 47 9.20 -8.76 5.15
N ILE A 48 10.51 -9.04 5.05
CA ILE A 48 11.28 -9.70 6.13
C ILE A 48 11.25 -8.85 7.41
N ILE A 49 11.54 -7.55 7.29
CA ILE A 49 11.54 -6.62 8.43
C ILE A 49 10.13 -6.52 9.02
N GLY A 50 9.09 -6.46 8.17
CA GLY A 50 7.69 -6.42 8.60
C GLY A 50 7.28 -7.68 9.36
N VAL A 51 7.64 -8.87 8.87
CA VAL A 51 7.34 -10.15 9.53
C VAL A 51 8.04 -10.24 10.89
N LEU A 52 9.33 -9.92 10.95
CA LEU A 52 10.10 -9.92 12.21
C LEU A 52 9.54 -8.90 13.21
N GLY A 53 9.19 -7.70 12.74
CA GLY A 53 8.60 -6.64 13.56
C GLY A 53 7.25 -7.04 14.14
N VAL A 54 6.35 -7.59 13.31
CA VAL A 54 5.03 -8.08 13.77
C VAL A 54 5.18 -9.23 14.76
N GLN A 55 6.10 -10.17 14.49
CA GLN A 55 6.37 -11.29 15.39
C GLN A 55 6.92 -10.80 16.74
N TYR A 56 7.82 -9.82 16.74
CA TYR A 56 8.36 -9.21 17.96
C TYR A 56 7.28 -8.48 18.77
N ILE A 57 6.43 -7.69 18.10
CA ILE A 57 5.29 -7.00 18.73
C ILE A 57 4.35 -8.01 19.39
N LYS A 58 4.04 -9.11 18.70
CA LYS A 58 3.18 -10.19 19.21
C LYS A 58 3.79 -10.90 20.40
N ARG A 59 5.10 -11.16 20.39
CA ARG A 59 5.80 -11.84 21.51
C ARG A 59 5.89 -10.96 22.76
N ASN A 60 6.09 -9.66 22.59
CA ASN A 60 6.30 -8.72 23.69
C ASN A 60 5.02 -7.99 24.15
N ASN A 61 3.85 -8.33 23.59
CA ASN A 61 2.56 -7.66 23.86
C ASN A 61 2.66 -6.13 23.88
N ILE A 62 3.39 -5.57 22.91
CA ILE A 62 3.64 -4.13 22.85
C ILE A 62 2.31 -3.43 22.58
N LYS A 63 1.89 -2.55 23.50
CA LYS A 63 0.66 -1.75 23.36
C LYS A 63 0.83 -0.71 22.26
N ALA A 64 -0.23 -0.44 21.52
CA ALA A 64 -0.23 0.65 20.54
C ALA A 64 0.04 2.00 21.24
N MET A 65 0.61 2.97 20.53
CA MET A 65 0.65 4.36 21.02
C MET A 65 -0.79 4.75 21.34
N GLY A 66 -1.19 4.85 22.61
CA GLY A 66 -2.59 4.97 23.04
C GLY A 66 -3.09 3.90 24.03
N GLY A 67 -2.27 2.90 24.38
CA GLY A 67 -2.57 1.96 25.46
C GLY A 67 -3.52 0.80 25.11
N GLN A 68 -4.04 0.77 23.89
CA GLN A 68 -4.86 -0.32 23.36
C GLN A 68 -3.98 -1.52 22.99
N GLU A 69 -4.47 -2.73 23.28
CA GLU A 69 -3.85 -3.97 22.83
C GLU A 69 -3.84 -4.00 21.29
N MET A 70 -2.68 -4.31 20.70
CA MET A 70 -2.58 -4.57 19.27
C MET A 70 -3.20 -5.93 18.95
N GLN A 71 -4.53 -6.00 18.91
CA GLN A 71 -5.25 -7.18 18.43
C GLN A 71 -5.22 -7.20 16.90
N LEU A 72 -4.18 -7.83 16.35
CA LEU A 72 -4.09 -8.17 14.93
C LEU A 72 -5.14 -9.24 14.62
N LYS A 73 -6.36 -8.82 14.31
CA LYS A 73 -7.43 -9.74 13.87
C LYS A 73 -7.08 -10.28 12.48
N PRO A 74 -7.04 -11.61 12.29
CA PRO A 74 -6.87 -12.18 10.97
C PRO A 74 -8.03 -11.76 10.07
N LYS A 75 -7.75 -11.48 8.80
CA LYS A 75 -8.80 -11.14 7.84
C LYS A 75 -9.68 -12.36 7.56
N ASP A 76 -10.97 -12.12 7.35
CA ASP A 76 -11.92 -13.19 6.99
C ASP A 76 -11.53 -13.86 5.68
N LYS A 77 -11.49 -15.19 5.69
CA LYS A 77 -11.09 -15.98 4.53
C LYS A 77 -12.27 -16.11 3.55
N SER A 78 -12.28 -15.29 2.50
CA SER A 78 -13.26 -15.41 1.39
C SER A 78 -12.54 -15.49 0.05
N ILE A 79 -12.55 -16.67 -0.57
CA ILE A 79 -11.82 -16.93 -1.83
C ILE A 79 -12.38 -16.07 -2.97
N ALA A 80 -13.71 -16.00 -3.10
CA ALA A 80 -14.37 -15.24 -4.17
C ALA A 80 -14.03 -13.75 -4.07
N ARG A 81 -14.06 -13.18 -2.87
CA ARG A 81 -13.73 -11.77 -2.63
C ARG A 81 -12.28 -11.44 -2.98
N TYR A 82 -11.34 -12.29 -2.57
CA TYR A 82 -9.93 -12.05 -2.84
C TYR A 82 -9.56 -12.26 -4.30
N LEU A 83 -10.18 -13.24 -4.98
CA LEU A 83 -9.91 -13.50 -6.38
C LEU A 83 -10.45 -12.37 -7.27
N ILE A 84 -11.73 -12.02 -7.12
CA ILE A 84 -12.36 -10.96 -7.93
C ILE A 84 -11.73 -9.60 -7.61
N GLY A 85 -11.56 -9.28 -6.33
CA GLY A 85 -10.94 -8.02 -5.91
C GLY A 85 -9.48 -7.91 -6.33
N GLY A 86 -8.73 -9.02 -6.23
CA GLY A 86 -7.32 -9.08 -6.65
C GLY A 86 -7.14 -8.88 -8.15
N ILE A 87 -7.99 -9.50 -8.97
CA ILE A 87 -7.95 -9.33 -10.43
C ILE A 87 -8.29 -7.87 -10.81
N ILE A 88 -9.36 -7.31 -10.27
CA ILE A 88 -9.76 -5.91 -10.56
C ILE A 88 -8.66 -4.94 -10.11
N PHE A 89 -8.11 -5.14 -8.91
CA PHE A 89 -7.03 -4.32 -8.40
C PHE A 89 -5.75 -4.45 -9.23
N GLY A 90 -5.38 -5.66 -9.64
CA GLY A 90 -4.22 -5.92 -10.48
C GLY A 90 -4.34 -5.31 -11.87
N LEU A 91 -5.52 -5.41 -12.50
CA LEU A 91 -5.79 -4.75 -13.79
C LEU A 91 -5.75 -3.23 -13.65
N GLY A 92 -6.36 -2.68 -12.60
CA GLY A 92 -6.29 -1.24 -12.31
C GLY A 92 -4.87 -0.76 -12.06
N TRP A 93 -4.06 -1.55 -11.35
CA TRP A 93 -2.63 -1.31 -11.19
C TRP A 93 -1.95 -1.26 -12.55
N ALA A 94 -2.11 -2.30 -13.38
CA ALA A 94 -1.46 -2.41 -14.70
C ALA A 94 -1.79 -1.24 -15.62
N LEU A 95 -3.03 -0.76 -15.59
CA LEU A 95 -3.47 0.41 -16.35
C LEU A 95 -2.93 1.73 -15.79
N ALA A 96 -2.93 1.89 -14.47
CA ALA A 96 -2.47 3.11 -13.82
C ALA A 96 -0.95 3.26 -13.78
N GLY A 97 -0.21 2.14 -13.84
CA GLY A 97 1.24 2.14 -13.79
C GLY A 97 1.84 2.55 -12.44
N ALA A 98 1.01 2.65 -11.40
CA ALA A 98 1.44 3.08 -10.08
C ALA A 98 0.67 2.33 -8.99
N CYS A 99 1.35 2.00 -7.89
CA CYS A 99 0.67 1.50 -6.69
C CYS A 99 0.13 2.68 -5.86
N PRO A 100 -0.76 2.42 -4.88
CA PRO A 100 -1.29 3.46 -3.99
C PRO A 100 -0.19 4.27 -3.28
N GLY A 101 0.91 3.62 -2.86
CA GLY A 101 2.06 4.30 -2.25
C GLY A 101 2.71 5.32 -3.20
N PRO A 102 3.26 4.88 -4.35
CA PRO A 102 3.76 5.77 -5.39
C PRO A 102 2.76 6.85 -5.83
N MET A 103 1.46 6.57 -5.91
CA MET A 103 0.46 7.55 -6.34
C MET A 103 0.53 8.83 -5.50
N TYR A 104 0.56 8.72 -4.17
CA TYR A 104 0.63 9.89 -3.28
C TYR A 104 2.00 10.57 -3.32
N VAL A 105 3.08 9.81 -3.49
CA VAL A 105 4.44 10.37 -3.61
C VAL A 105 4.59 11.14 -4.92
N LEU A 106 4.09 10.61 -6.03
CA LEU A 106 4.06 11.27 -7.34
C LEU A 106 3.18 12.52 -7.33
N ALA A 107 2.05 12.49 -6.61
CA ALA A 107 1.21 13.66 -6.43
C ALA A 107 1.99 14.77 -5.70
N GLY A 108 2.73 14.42 -4.64
CA GLY A 108 3.62 15.34 -3.92
C GLY A 108 4.81 15.83 -4.75
N ALA A 109 5.27 15.04 -5.72
CA ALA A 109 6.34 15.40 -6.65
C ALA A 109 5.86 16.30 -7.82
N GLY A 110 4.56 16.61 -7.90
CA GLY A 110 4.00 17.54 -8.90
C GLY A 110 3.44 16.88 -10.16
N TYR A 111 3.30 15.56 -10.21
CA TYR A 111 2.69 14.88 -11.36
C TYR A 111 1.16 15.01 -11.32
N ILE A 112 0.61 16.04 -11.97
CA ILE A 112 -0.83 16.35 -11.94
C ILE A 112 -1.70 15.20 -12.47
N SER A 113 -1.21 14.44 -13.45
CA SER A 113 -1.95 13.31 -14.04
C SER A 113 -2.34 12.24 -13.02
N ILE A 114 -1.54 12.05 -11.96
CA ILE A 114 -1.83 11.04 -10.93
C ILE A 114 -3.01 11.44 -10.04
N LEU A 115 -3.34 12.74 -9.95
CA LEU A 115 -4.49 13.22 -9.18
C LEU A 115 -5.80 12.67 -9.76
N VAL A 116 -5.89 12.52 -11.08
CA VAL A 116 -7.04 11.92 -11.75
C VAL A 116 -7.17 10.45 -11.35
N VAL A 117 -6.07 9.71 -11.31
CA VAL A 117 -6.03 8.31 -10.89
C VAL A 117 -6.42 8.16 -9.43
N ILE A 118 -5.92 9.04 -8.54
CA ILE A 118 -6.28 9.07 -7.12
C ILE A 118 -7.78 9.35 -6.97
N ALA A 119 -8.32 10.34 -7.69
CA ALA A 119 -9.74 10.66 -7.65
C ALA A 119 -10.60 9.48 -8.13
N ALA A 120 -10.21 8.82 -9.22
CA ALA A 120 -10.88 7.62 -9.72
C ALA A 120 -10.81 6.45 -8.73
N ALA A 121 -9.65 6.24 -8.08
CA ALA A 121 -9.49 5.21 -7.06
C ALA A 121 -10.34 5.49 -5.80
N LEU A 122 -10.41 6.74 -5.37
CA LEU A 122 -11.30 7.17 -4.27
C LEU A 122 -12.77 6.98 -4.65
N PHE A 123 -13.16 7.34 -5.87
CA PHE A 123 -14.51 7.13 -6.35
C PHE A 123 -14.86 5.63 -6.42
N GLY A 124 -13.98 4.80 -6.97
CA GLY A 124 -14.18 3.35 -7.05
C GLY A 124 -14.29 2.69 -5.67
N THR A 125 -13.45 3.09 -4.71
CA THR A 125 -13.53 2.59 -3.33
C THR A 125 -14.79 3.06 -2.61
N PHE A 126 -15.26 4.28 -2.86
CA PHE A 126 -16.53 4.80 -2.34
C PHE A 126 -17.73 4.03 -2.89
N VAL A 127 -17.78 3.82 -4.21
CA VAL A 127 -18.83 3.01 -4.87
C VAL A 127 -18.81 1.58 -4.36
N TYR A 128 -17.64 0.96 -4.22
CA TYR A 128 -17.51 -0.37 -3.63
C TYR A 128 -17.99 -0.39 -2.17
N GLY A 129 -17.71 0.66 -1.39
CA GLY A 129 -18.19 0.80 -0.01
C GLY A 129 -19.72 0.82 0.09
N LEU A 130 -20.40 1.46 -0.86
CA LEU A 130 -21.86 1.48 -0.96
C LEU A 130 -22.43 0.13 -1.42
N LEU A 131 -21.80 -0.50 -2.41
CA LEU A 131 -22.24 -1.79 -2.97
C LEU A 131 -21.87 -2.98 -2.09
N ARG A 132 -20.95 -2.83 -1.14
CA ARG A 132 -20.52 -3.87 -0.22
C ARG A 132 -21.71 -4.64 0.33
N ASN A 133 -22.70 -3.97 0.92
CA ASN A 133 -23.82 -4.65 1.57
C ASN A 133 -24.68 -5.53 0.62
N LYS A 134 -24.52 -5.40 -0.70
CA LYS A 134 -25.22 -6.20 -1.72
C LYS A 134 -24.34 -7.24 -2.41
N LEU A 135 -23.02 -7.24 -2.17
CA LEU A 135 -22.09 -8.19 -2.78
C LEU A 135 -21.98 -9.45 -1.90
N PRO A 136 -21.89 -10.66 -2.50
CA PRO A 136 -21.61 -11.86 -1.73
C PRO A 136 -20.26 -11.71 -1.02
N HIS A 137 -20.24 -11.89 0.30
CA HIS A 137 -19.05 -11.79 1.16
C HIS A 137 -18.58 -13.18 1.55
#